data_AF-A0A3P7JM78-F1
#
_entry.id   AF-A0A3P7JM78-F1
#
_cell.length_a   1.000
_cell.length_b   1.000
_cell.length_c   1.000
_cell.angle_alpha   90.00
_cell.angle_beta   90.00
_cell.angle_gamma   90.00
#
_symmetry.space_group_name_H-M   'P 1'
#
loop_
_entity.id
_entity.type
_entity.pdbx_description
1 polymer ?
#
loop_
_entity_poly.entity_id
_entity_poly.type
_entity_poly.pdbx_seq_one_letter_code
_entity_poly.pdbx_strand_id
1 'polypeptide(L)'
;MASFRKMVPASALIHEGGDDVTEKKSRNEYRKEKDLEEERKAGTAPAMVDVKTGRDINPHIPQFISQNPWYVPSEGPTLEHQRPHAERQKHMATIDEWYKKGTTGKAATKFRKGACENCGAFGHNKRDCFERPRKLGAAKTGEDIAPDDYVQPNLLLDFDAKRDRWNGFDPSTHEQVRFLTSMKALQEIALVIKEFEHLEEARKAIRAEQIQAGLLDPGKGVETDDDKYAEDADMA
;
A
#
# COMPACT_ATOMS: atom_id res chain seq x y z
N MET A 1 27.31 33.56 -22.78
CA MET A 1 26.27 32.74 -22.11
C MET A 1 25.73 31.76 -23.13
N ALA A 2 25.80 30.46 -22.85
CA ALA A 2 25.38 29.44 -23.81
C ALA A 2 23.93 29.64 -24.23
N SER A 3 23.72 29.67 -25.54
CA SER A 3 22.48 30.15 -26.13
C SER A 3 21.45 29.03 -26.15
N PHE A 4 20.64 28.97 -25.08
CA PHE A 4 19.35 28.31 -25.13
C PHE A 4 18.61 28.78 -26.39
N ARG A 5 18.31 27.83 -27.29
CA ARG A 5 17.54 28.13 -28.49
C ARG A 5 16.06 28.08 -28.14
N LYS A 6 15.47 29.25 -27.91
CA LYS A 6 14.02 29.40 -27.78
C LYS A 6 13.37 28.94 -29.09
N MET A 7 12.74 27.77 -29.08
CA MET A 7 11.94 27.31 -30.20
C MET A 7 10.52 27.83 -29.99
N VAL A 8 10.13 28.84 -30.76
CA VAL A 8 8.80 29.46 -30.71
C VAL A 8 7.94 28.87 -31.83
N PRO A 9 6.65 28.54 -31.60
CA PRO A 9 5.76 28.11 -32.68
C PRO A 9 5.55 29.22 -33.70
N ALA A 10 5.40 28.85 -34.97
CA ALA A 10 5.11 29.78 -36.06
C ALA A 10 3.86 30.63 -35.79
N SER A 11 2.84 30.06 -35.12
CA SER A 11 1.62 30.79 -34.75
C SER A 11 1.87 31.93 -33.77
N ALA A 12 2.79 31.77 -32.81
CA ALA A 12 3.14 32.83 -31.87
C ALA A 12 3.95 33.94 -32.55
N LEU A 13 4.87 33.58 -33.46
CA LEU A 13 5.63 34.55 -34.26
C LEU A 13 4.72 35.43 -35.12
N ILE A 14 3.68 34.84 -35.74
CA ILE A 14 2.69 35.57 -36.55
C ILE A 14 1.85 36.53 -35.69
N HIS A 15 1.53 36.14 -34.44
CA HIS A 15 0.69 36.94 -33.56
C HIS A 15 1.42 38.15 -32.93
N GLU A 16 2.73 38.03 -32.75
CA GLU A 16 3.60 39.10 -32.23
C GLU A 16 4.04 40.09 -33.32
N GLY A 17 3.67 39.86 -34.60
CA GLY A 17 3.97 40.77 -35.71
C GLY A 17 5.46 40.89 -36.03
N GLY A 18 6.27 39.93 -35.57
CA GLY A 18 7.72 39.93 -35.74
C GLY A 18 8.17 39.16 -36.99
N ASP A 19 8.88 39.84 -37.89
CA ASP A 19 9.66 39.24 -38.98
C ASP A 19 10.89 38.43 -38.48
N ASP A 20 10.95 38.07 -37.19
CA ASP A 20 12.09 37.35 -36.62
C ASP A 20 11.96 35.84 -36.86
N VAL A 21 12.19 35.46 -38.11
CA VAL A 21 12.42 34.08 -38.54
C VAL A 21 13.74 33.63 -37.96
N THR A 22 13.75 33.23 -36.68
CA THR A 22 14.84 32.51 -36.00
C THR A 22 16.22 32.88 -36.52
N GLU A 23 16.84 33.97 -36.05
CA GLU A 23 18.20 34.36 -36.46
C GLU A 23 19.09 33.12 -36.63
N LYS A 24 19.46 32.83 -37.88
CA LYS A 24 20.27 31.66 -38.21
C LYS A 24 21.66 31.93 -37.65
N LYS A 25 21.98 31.27 -36.52
CA LYS A 25 23.31 31.33 -35.90
C LYS A 25 24.39 31.18 -36.97
N SER A 26 25.39 32.06 -36.95
CA SER A 26 26.50 32.01 -37.89
C SER A 26 27.29 30.71 -37.69
N ARG A 27 27.98 30.20 -38.73
CA ARG A 27 28.82 28.98 -38.62
C ARG A 27 29.83 29.06 -37.49
N ASN A 28 30.32 30.26 -37.18
CA ASN A 28 31.26 30.52 -36.10
C ASN A 28 30.60 30.43 -34.72
N GLU A 29 29.35 30.87 -34.57
CA GLU A 29 28.59 30.70 -33.32
C GLU A 29 28.26 29.23 -33.04
N TYR A 30 27.91 28.46 -34.06
CA TYR A 30 27.64 27.03 -33.91
C TYR A 30 28.87 26.25 -33.42
N ARG A 31 30.06 26.59 -33.95
CA ARG A 31 31.35 26.04 -33.48
C ARG A 31 31.59 26.39 -32.01
N LYS A 32 31.48 27.67 -31.66
CA LYS A 32 31.64 28.15 -30.27
C LYS A 32 30.68 27.46 -29.30
N GLU A 33 29.43 27.23 -29.69
CA GLU A 33 28.45 26.55 -28.86
C GLU A 33 28.80 25.08 -28.61
N LYS A 34 29.33 24.39 -29.64
CA LYS A 34 29.82 23.02 -29.50
C LYS A 34 31.08 22.94 -28.63
N ASP A 35 32.05 23.83 -28.84
CA ASP A 35 33.26 23.89 -28.04
C ASP A 35 32.93 24.16 -26.55
N LEU A 36 31.99 25.07 -26.26
CA LEU A 36 31.50 25.34 -24.90
C LEU A 36 30.77 24.14 -24.28
N GLU A 37 30.02 23.38 -25.08
CA GLU A 37 29.36 22.15 -24.62
C GLU A 37 30.39 21.08 -24.26
N GLU A 38 31.46 20.94 -25.06
CA GLU A 38 32.59 20.04 -24.79
C GLU A 38 33.38 20.45 -23.55
N GLU A 39 33.66 21.75 -23.37
CA GLU A 39 34.31 22.29 -22.16
C GLU A 39 33.49 22.03 -20.89
N ARG A 40 32.16 22.15 -20.98
CA ARG A 40 31.26 21.82 -19.87
C ARG A 40 31.23 20.34 -19.59
N LYS A 41 31.24 19.51 -20.63
CA LYS A 41 31.32 18.06 -20.51
C LYS A 41 32.68 17.61 -19.94
N ALA A 42 33.73 18.36 -20.20
CA ALA A 42 35.06 18.20 -19.62
C ALA A 42 35.19 18.82 -18.21
N GLY A 43 34.15 19.46 -17.68
CA GLY A 43 34.14 20.10 -16.36
C GLY A 43 34.99 21.38 -16.25
N THR A 44 35.45 21.94 -17.38
CA THR A 44 36.29 23.15 -17.42
C THR A 44 35.44 24.43 -17.40
N ALA A 45 34.23 24.38 -17.96
CA ALA A 45 33.28 25.48 -17.98
C ALA A 45 32.09 25.25 -17.03
N PRO A 46 31.51 26.31 -16.44
CA PRO A 46 30.37 26.18 -15.54
C PRO A 46 29.13 25.62 -16.25
N ALA A 47 28.37 24.81 -15.52
CA ALA A 47 27.12 24.23 -15.98
C ALA A 47 26.08 25.32 -16.30
N MET A 48 25.06 24.93 -17.05
CA MET A 48 23.94 25.80 -17.38
C MET A 48 22.95 25.76 -16.22
N VAL A 49 22.52 26.92 -15.71
CA VAL A 49 21.55 26.99 -14.60
C VAL A 49 20.13 26.97 -15.15
N ASP A 50 19.26 26.14 -14.57
CA ASP A 50 17.83 26.11 -14.86
C ASP A 50 17.16 27.40 -14.35
N VAL A 51 16.48 28.11 -15.24
CA VAL A 51 15.82 29.39 -14.94
C VAL A 51 14.68 29.23 -13.94
N LYS A 52 13.98 28.08 -13.94
CA LYS A 52 12.82 27.86 -13.07
C LYS A 52 13.21 27.32 -11.70
N THR A 53 14.14 26.37 -11.66
CA THR A 53 14.50 25.67 -10.40
C THR A 53 15.78 26.21 -9.76
N GLY A 54 16.57 27.00 -10.48
CA GLY A 54 17.87 27.53 -10.02
C GLY A 54 18.95 26.45 -9.88
N ARG A 55 18.70 25.23 -10.37
CA ARG A 55 19.63 24.09 -10.27
C ARG A 55 20.48 23.98 -11.52
N ASP A 56 21.70 23.47 -11.37
CA ASP A 56 22.58 23.20 -12.51
C ASP A 56 22.03 22.04 -13.35
N ILE A 57 21.95 22.27 -14.66
CA ILE A 57 21.63 21.27 -15.67
C ILE A 57 22.91 20.51 -15.99
N ASN A 58 22.88 19.20 -15.77
CA ASN A 58 24.02 18.32 -16.01
C ASN A 58 24.46 18.38 -17.49
N PRO A 59 25.72 18.78 -17.80
CA PRO A 59 26.26 18.86 -19.16
C PRO A 59 26.28 17.54 -19.95
N HIS A 60 26.15 16.39 -19.27
CA HIS A 60 26.13 15.08 -19.91
C HIS A 60 24.73 14.66 -20.39
N ILE A 61 23.68 15.44 -20.11
CA ILE A 61 22.34 15.19 -20.66
C ILE A 61 22.36 15.47 -22.16
N PRO A 62 22.03 14.49 -23.03
CA PRO A 62 22.00 14.71 -24.47
C PRO A 62 21.08 15.88 -24.87
N GLN A 63 21.49 16.62 -25.91
CA GLN A 63 20.80 17.82 -26.38
C GLN A 63 19.30 17.61 -26.65
N PHE A 64 18.89 16.45 -27.17
CA PHE A 64 17.48 16.16 -27.46
C PHE A 64 16.60 15.99 -26.21
N ILE A 65 17.18 15.74 -25.02
CA ILE A 65 16.46 15.67 -23.75
C ILE A 65 16.41 17.05 -23.09
N SER A 66 17.55 17.77 -23.10
CA SER A 66 17.69 19.07 -22.45
C SER A 66 17.01 20.21 -23.20
N GLN A 67 16.88 20.12 -24.53
CA GLN A 67 16.23 21.15 -25.33
C GLN A 67 14.71 21.06 -25.24
N ASN A 68 14.06 22.16 -24.86
CA ASN A 68 12.61 22.26 -24.83
C ASN A 68 12.04 22.22 -26.27
N PRO A 69 11.00 21.40 -26.51
CA PRO A 69 10.30 21.40 -27.78
C PRO A 69 9.44 22.67 -27.93
N TRP A 70 9.12 23.02 -29.18
CA TRP A 70 8.40 24.26 -29.51
C TRP A 70 7.03 24.42 -28.84
N TYR A 71 6.36 23.32 -28.49
CA TYR A 71 5.04 23.33 -27.86
C TYR A 71 5.08 23.49 -26.34
N VAL A 72 6.27 23.47 -25.71
CA VAL A 72 6.44 23.79 -24.29
C VAL A 72 7.19 25.12 -24.19
N PRO A 73 6.49 26.24 -23.94
CA PRO A 73 7.13 27.54 -23.89
C PRO A 73 8.10 27.59 -22.69
N SER A 74 9.35 27.98 -22.96
CA SER A 74 10.31 28.29 -21.92
C SER A 74 11.08 29.58 -22.25
N GLU A 75 11.32 30.36 -21.21
CA GLU A 75 12.07 31.64 -21.30
C GLU A 75 13.58 31.42 -21.29
N GLY A 76 14.03 30.23 -20.89
CA GLY A 76 15.42 29.84 -20.85
C GLY A 76 15.59 28.32 -20.73
N PRO A 77 16.83 27.86 -20.50
CA PRO A 77 17.11 26.45 -20.37
C PRO A 77 16.44 25.90 -19.11
N THR A 78 15.62 24.87 -19.27
CA THR A 78 14.92 24.22 -18.16
C THR A 78 14.65 22.76 -18.47
N LEU A 79 14.56 21.93 -17.44
CA LEU A 79 14.22 20.50 -17.59
C LEU A 79 12.79 20.21 -17.12
N GLU A 80 11.94 21.24 -17.00
CA GLU A 80 10.56 21.13 -16.55
C GLU A 80 9.69 20.26 -17.47
N HIS A 81 9.92 20.29 -18.79
CA HIS A 81 9.16 19.45 -19.74
C HIS A 81 9.40 17.95 -19.57
N GLN A 82 10.46 17.55 -18.86
CA GLN A 82 10.74 16.15 -18.53
C GLN A 82 10.15 15.76 -17.18
N ARG A 83 9.58 16.70 -16.41
CA ARG A 83 8.90 16.38 -15.15
C ARG A 83 7.58 15.67 -15.43
N PRO A 84 7.09 14.87 -14.46
CA PRO A 84 5.81 14.18 -14.63
C PRO A 84 4.68 15.16 -14.92
N HIS A 85 4.11 15.08 -16.13
CA HIS A 85 3.03 15.96 -16.56
C HIS A 85 1.75 15.74 -15.76
N ALA A 86 1.12 16.83 -15.30
CA ALA A 86 -0.11 16.77 -14.50
C ALA A 86 -1.25 16.01 -15.22
N GLU A 87 -1.39 16.17 -16.54
CA GLU A 87 -2.42 15.48 -17.34
C GLU A 87 -2.28 13.96 -17.35
N ARG A 88 -1.05 13.45 -17.17
CA ARG A 88 -0.78 12.01 -17.11
C ARG A 88 -0.86 11.45 -15.70
N GLN A 89 -0.85 12.33 -14.69
CA GLN A 89 -1.03 11.91 -13.30
C GLN A 89 -2.49 11.56 -13.06
N LYS A 90 -2.72 10.31 -12.68
CA LYS A 90 -4.03 9.86 -12.24
C LYS A 90 -4.09 10.01 -10.73
N HIS A 91 -5.19 10.54 -10.21
CA HIS A 91 -5.44 10.55 -8.78
C HIS A 91 -5.78 9.12 -8.35
N MET A 92 -4.77 8.42 -7.82
CA MET A 92 -4.96 7.09 -7.24
C MET A 92 -5.48 7.22 -5.81
N ALA A 93 -6.30 6.27 -5.38
CA ALA A 93 -6.77 6.18 -4.01
C ALA A 93 -5.60 5.88 -3.07
N THR A 94 -5.66 6.46 -1.88
CA THR A 94 -4.64 6.28 -0.84
C THR A 94 -4.81 4.93 -0.12
N ILE A 95 -3.82 4.53 0.68
CA ILE A 95 -3.83 3.24 1.40
C ILE A 95 -5.00 3.11 2.39
N ASP A 96 -5.46 4.24 2.94
CA ASP A 96 -6.55 4.29 3.91
C ASP A 96 -7.93 4.26 3.23
N GLU A 97 -8.00 4.49 1.92
CA GLU A 97 -9.24 4.56 1.16
C GLU A 97 -9.61 3.19 0.60
N TRP A 98 -10.58 2.52 1.24
CA TRP A 98 -11.12 1.25 0.77
C TRP A 98 -12.66 1.25 0.71
N TYR A 99 -13.21 0.24 0.03
CA TYR A 99 -14.65 0.00 -0.04
C TYR A 99 -15.26 -0.20 1.35
N LYS A 100 -16.43 0.40 1.57
CA LYS A 100 -17.15 0.28 2.84
C LYS A 100 -17.82 -1.08 2.90
N LYS A 101 -17.39 -1.93 3.83
CA LYS A 101 -17.96 -3.27 4.05
C LYS A 101 -19.17 -3.19 4.98
N GLY A 102 -20.14 -4.09 4.77
CA GLY A 102 -21.36 -4.17 5.57
C GLY A 102 -22.49 -3.26 5.07
N THR A 103 -23.53 -3.14 5.90
CA THR A 103 -24.71 -2.31 5.61
C THR A 103 -24.68 -1.03 6.45
N THR A 104 -25.52 -0.07 6.09
CA THR A 104 -25.69 1.18 6.85
C THR A 104 -26.25 0.98 8.26
N GLY A 105 -26.74 -0.22 8.59
CA GLY A 105 -27.36 -0.56 9.87
C GLY A 105 -28.75 0.06 10.08
N LYS A 106 -29.24 0.89 9.14
CA LYS A 106 -30.55 1.54 9.21
C LYS A 106 -31.52 0.81 8.29
N ALA A 107 -32.45 0.07 8.87
CA ALA A 107 -33.56 -0.53 8.15
C ALA A 107 -34.73 0.45 8.02
N ALA A 108 -35.35 0.50 6.84
CA ALA A 108 -36.60 1.23 6.67
C ALA A 108 -37.77 0.42 7.25
N THR A 109 -38.78 1.09 7.78
CA THR A 109 -39.98 0.44 8.33
C THR A 109 -41.04 0.12 7.29
N LYS A 110 -40.93 0.71 6.09
CA LYS A 110 -41.86 0.51 4.98
C LYS A 110 -41.10 0.35 3.68
N PHE A 111 -41.67 -0.46 2.78
CA PHE A 111 -41.12 -0.66 1.45
C PHE A 111 -41.11 0.65 0.66
N ARG A 112 -39.97 0.98 0.07
CA ARG A 112 -39.77 2.18 -0.76
C ARG A 112 -39.74 1.78 -2.23
N LYS A 113 -40.37 2.58 -3.09
CA LYS A 113 -40.36 2.35 -4.54
C LYS A 113 -38.93 2.42 -5.07
N GLY A 114 -38.52 1.43 -5.85
CA GLY A 114 -37.15 1.33 -6.39
C GLY A 114 -36.17 0.55 -5.50
N ALA A 115 -36.58 0.14 -4.31
CA ALA A 115 -35.81 -0.81 -3.50
C ALA A 115 -35.92 -2.24 -4.07
N CYS A 116 -35.01 -3.12 -3.64
CA CYS A 116 -35.01 -4.51 -4.03
C CYS A 116 -36.34 -5.19 -3.66
N GLU A 117 -37.01 -5.83 -4.64
CA GLU A 117 -38.32 -6.45 -4.42
C GLU A 117 -38.29 -7.63 -3.42
N ASN A 118 -37.12 -8.25 -3.22
CA ASN A 118 -36.93 -9.39 -2.32
C ASN A 118 -36.78 -8.94 -0.86
N CYS A 119 -35.73 -8.17 -0.56
CA CYS A 119 -35.34 -7.79 0.80
C CYS A 119 -35.74 -6.35 1.19
N GLY A 120 -36.08 -5.48 0.24
CA GLY A 120 -36.49 -4.09 0.52
C GLY A 120 -35.35 -3.10 0.77
N ALA A 121 -34.08 -3.50 0.64
CA ALA A 121 -32.94 -2.61 0.74
C ALA A 121 -32.71 -1.80 -0.56
N PHE A 122 -32.10 -0.61 -0.43
CA PHE A 122 -31.53 0.13 -1.55
C PHE A 122 -30.06 -0.25 -1.77
N GLY A 123 -29.67 -0.36 -3.04
CA GLY A 123 -28.28 -0.61 -3.45
C GLY A 123 -28.13 -1.66 -4.55
N HIS A 124 -29.10 -2.57 -4.68
CA HIS A 124 -29.05 -3.67 -5.64
C HIS A 124 -30.45 -4.04 -6.17
N ASN A 125 -30.46 -4.81 -7.25
CA ASN A 125 -31.68 -5.36 -7.86
C ASN A 125 -32.03 -6.73 -7.28
N LYS A 126 -33.27 -7.20 -7.47
CA LYS A 126 -33.73 -8.52 -7.01
C LYS A 126 -32.82 -9.69 -7.43
N ARG A 127 -32.22 -9.60 -8.62
CA ARG A 127 -31.34 -10.66 -9.17
C ARG A 127 -30.02 -10.77 -8.41
N ASP A 128 -29.50 -9.64 -7.94
CA ASP A 128 -28.22 -9.52 -7.25
C ASP A 128 -28.41 -9.40 -5.73
N CYS A 129 -29.53 -9.94 -5.22
CA CYS A 129 -29.87 -9.84 -3.81
C CYS A 129 -29.06 -10.84 -2.98
N PHE A 130 -28.46 -10.35 -1.90
CA PHE A 130 -27.69 -11.15 -0.94
C PHE A 130 -28.57 -11.99 -0.01
N GLU A 131 -29.85 -11.64 0.11
CA GLU A 131 -30.82 -12.37 0.93
C GLU A 131 -31.43 -13.55 0.18
N ARG A 132 -31.80 -14.59 0.93
CA ARG A 132 -32.47 -15.76 0.36
C ARG A 132 -33.69 -15.34 -0.46
N PRO A 133 -33.87 -15.85 -1.70
CA PRO A 133 -35.06 -15.55 -2.49
C PRO A 133 -36.34 -15.94 -1.76
N ARG A 134 -37.20 -14.96 -1.46
CA ARG A 134 -38.48 -15.15 -0.78
C ARG A 134 -39.58 -15.45 -1.81
N LYS A 135 -40.54 -16.31 -1.44
CA LYS A 135 -41.73 -16.60 -2.27
C LYS A 135 -42.61 -15.36 -2.45
N LEU A 136 -42.82 -14.62 -1.36
CA LEU A 136 -43.42 -13.30 -1.33
C LEU A 136 -42.34 -12.35 -0.78
N GLY A 137 -41.85 -11.45 -1.64
CA GLY A 137 -40.80 -10.50 -1.27
C GLY A 137 -41.34 -9.30 -0.50
N ALA A 138 -40.43 -8.52 0.08
CA ALA A 138 -40.72 -7.31 0.84
C ALA A 138 -41.57 -6.29 0.08
N ALA A 139 -41.54 -6.29 -1.27
CA ALA A 139 -42.42 -5.44 -2.08
C ALA A 139 -43.92 -5.70 -1.88
N LYS A 140 -44.30 -6.96 -1.56
CA LYS A 140 -45.70 -7.36 -1.38
C LYS A 140 -46.10 -7.46 0.09
N THR A 141 -45.20 -7.96 0.95
CA THR A 141 -45.48 -8.14 2.38
C THR A 141 -45.17 -6.89 3.21
N GLY A 142 -44.19 -6.08 2.79
CA GLY A 142 -43.72 -4.93 3.57
C GLY A 142 -43.00 -5.29 4.87
N GLU A 143 -42.72 -6.58 5.09
CA GLU A 143 -42.15 -7.14 6.31
C GLU A 143 -40.66 -7.51 6.10
N ASP A 144 -39.90 -7.54 7.20
CA ASP A 144 -38.49 -7.91 7.25
C ASP A 144 -37.63 -7.18 6.21
N ILE A 145 -37.64 -5.85 6.26
CA ILE A 145 -36.87 -4.98 5.38
C ILE A 145 -35.41 -4.95 5.83
N ALA A 146 -34.51 -5.32 4.92
CA ALA A 146 -33.08 -5.29 5.17
C ALA A 146 -32.53 -3.84 5.24
N PRO A 147 -31.46 -3.60 6.00
CA PRO A 147 -30.77 -2.32 6.01
C PRO A 147 -30.16 -1.99 4.64
N ASP A 148 -30.05 -0.70 4.31
CA ASP A 148 -29.53 -0.25 3.01
C ASP A 148 -28.01 -0.50 2.88
N ASP A 149 -27.57 -0.79 1.66
CA ASP A 149 -26.16 -0.95 1.32
C ASP A 149 -25.45 0.41 1.21
N TYR A 150 -24.13 0.42 1.44
CA TYR A 150 -23.33 1.61 1.17
C TYR A 150 -23.15 1.84 -0.33
N VAL A 151 -23.30 3.08 -0.77
CA VAL A 151 -22.85 3.51 -2.10
C VAL A 151 -21.33 3.46 -2.13
N GLN A 152 -20.78 2.59 -2.96
CA GLN A 152 -19.35 2.38 -3.07
C GLN A 152 -18.69 3.50 -3.90
N PRO A 153 -17.55 4.06 -3.46
CA PRO A 153 -16.79 5.01 -4.27
C PRO A 153 -16.13 4.31 -5.46
N ASN A 154 -15.94 5.05 -6.56
CA ASN A 154 -15.14 4.58 -7.70
C ASN A 154 -13.65 4.81 -7.40
N LEU A 155 -13.00 3.81 -6.79
CA LEU A 155 -11.59 3.89 -6.43
C LEU A 155 -10.70 3.51 -7.63
N LEU A 156 -9.79 4.42 -7.99
CA LEU A 156 -8.71 4.14 -8.93
C LEU A 156 -7.50 3.66 -8.15
N LEU A 157 -7.19 2.37 -8.28
CA LEU A 157 -6.11 1.72 -7.55
C LEU A 157 -5.03 1.24 -8.53
N ASP A 158 -3.79 1.28 -8.06
CA ASP A 158 -2.63 0.72 -8.75
C ASP A 158 -2.67 -0.81 -8.80
N PHE A 159 -1.72 -1.41 -9.53
CA PHE A 159 -1.64 -2.86 -9.68
C PHE A 159 -1.45 -3.57 -8.34
N ASP A 160 -0.51 -3.06 -7.52
CA ASP A 160 -0.21 -3.59 -6.20
C ASP A 160 -1.36 -3.34 -5.23
N ALA A 161 -1.87 -2.10 -5.21
CA ALA A 161 -3.00 -1.73 -4.35
C ALA A 161 -4.25 -2.58 -4.62
N LYS A 162 -4.55 -2.96 -5.88
CA LYS A 162 -5.67 -3.88 -6.19
C LYS A 162 -5.48 -5.29 -5.66
N ARG A 163 -4.23 -5.73 -5.50
CA ARG A 163 -3.86 -7.11 -5.12
C ARG A 163 -3.40 -7.23 -3.68
N ASP A 164 -3.32 -6.11 -2.97
CA ASP A 164 -2.94 -6.12 -1.58
C ASP A 164 -3.94 -6.97 -0.78
N ARG A 165 -3.41 -8.00 -0.15
CA ARG A 165 -4.15 -8.94 0.68
C ARG A 165 -4.72 -8.25 1.92
N TRP A 166 -4.10 -7.17 2.36
CA TRP A 166 -4.43 -6.44 3.58
C TRP A 166 -5.30 -5.20 3.33
N ASN A 167 -5.95 -5.10 2.17
CA ASN A 167 -6.88 -4.01 1.88
C ASN A 167 -8.06 -3.97 2.86
N GLY A 168 -8.27 -2.79 3.47
CA GLY A 168 -9.30 -2.58 4.48
C GLY A 168 -9.00 -3.29 5.81
N PHE A 169 -7.72 -3.48 6.12
CA PHE A 169 -7.28 -3.99 7.41
C PHE A 169 -7.53 -2.96 8.52
N ASP A 170 -8.16 -3.39 9.61
CA ASP A 170 -8.34 -2.55 10.79
C ASP A 170 -7.17 -2.77 11.76
N PRO A 171 -6.34 -1.74 12.05
CA PRO A 171 -5.20 -1.84 12.97
C PRO A 171 -5.57 -2.36 14.36
N SER A 172 -6.81 -2.15 14.82
CA SER A 172 -7.26 -2.63 16.14
C SER A 172 -7.27 -4.16 16.24
N THR A 173 -7.48 -4.85 15.12
CA THR A 173 -7.45 -6.32 15.07
C THR A 173 -6.04 -6.86 15.33
N HIS A 174 -5.01 -6.13 14.88
CA HIS A 174 -3.62 -6.48 15.18
C HIS A 174 -3.31 -6.34 16.67
N GLU A 175 -3.85 -5.31 17.32
CA GLU A 175 -3.68 -5.12 18.77
C GLU A 175 -4.32 -6.25 19.57
N GLN A 176 -5.50 -6.72 19.17
CA GLN A 176 -6.16 -7.87 19.80
C GLN A 176 -5.32 -9.14 19.66
N VAL A 177 -4.81 -9.42 18.46
CA VAL A 177 -3.92 -10.56 18.24
C VAL A 177 -2.66 -10.42 19.09
N ARG A 178 -1.97 -9.27 19.04
CA ARG A 178 -0.78 -9.03 19.87
C ARG A 178 -1.08 -9.25 21.35
N PHE A 179 -2.18 -8.71 21.87
CA PHE A 179 -2.57 -8.87 23.27
C PHE A 179 -2.80 -10.34 23.65
N LEU A 180 -3.52 -11.08 22.80
CA LEU A 180 -3.84 -12.48 23.05
C LEU A 180 -2.63 -13.39 22.90
N THR A 181 -1.82 -13.18 21.86
CA THR A 181 -0.72 -14.09 21.50
C THR A 181 0.57 -13.80 22.26
N SER A 182 0.91 -12.52 22.51
CA SER A 182 2.28 -12.19 22.94
C SER A 182 2.47 -12.07 24.45
N MET A 183 1.43 -11.80 25.24
CA MET A 183 1.63 -11.44 26.67
C MET A 183 1.00 -12.38 27.68
N LYS A 184 -0.20 -12.91 27.47
CA LYS A 184 -0.84 -13.76 28.48
C LYS A 184 -0.51 -15.23 28.32
N ALA A 185 -0.78 -15.79 27.13
CA ALA A 185 -0.60 -17.21 26.89
C ALA A 185 0.87 -17.65 27.02
N LEU A 186 1.82 -16.92 26.43
CA LEU A 186 3.24 -17.26 26.55
C LEU A 186 3.79 -17.09 27.97
N GLN A 187 3.29 -16.10 28.72
CA GLN A 187 3.75 -15.84 30.08
C GLN A 187 3.16 -16.85 31.08
N GLU A 188 1.91 -17.26 30.89
CA GLU A 188 1.27 -18.35 31.64
C GLU A 188 1.96 -19.69 31.38
N ILE A 189 2.22 -20.04 30.11
CA ILE A 189 2.95 -21.26 29.76
C ILE A 189 4.36 -21.24 30.38
N ALA A 190 5.07 -20.11 30.31
CA ALA A 190 6.39 -19.97 30.90
C ALA A 190 6.39 -20.08 32.44
N LEU A 191 5.33 -19.62 33.12
CA LEU A 191 5.17 -19.78 34.57
C LEU A 191 4.93 -21.25 34.94
N VAL A 192 4.04 -21.93 34.22
CA VAL A 192 3.74 -23.36 34.45
C VAL A 192 4.98 -24.23 34.26
N ILE A 193 5.81 -23.94 33.23
CA ILE A 193 7.07 -24.66 33.00
C ILE A 193 8.03 -24.48 34.19
N LYS A 194 8.21 -23.25 34.69
CA LYS A 194 9.08 -22.99 35.85
C LYS A 194 8.59 -23.66 37.13
N GLU A 195 7.28 -23.66 37.37
CA GLU A 195 6.71 -24.37 38.53
C GLU A 195 6.94 -25.87 38.43
N PHE A 196 6.80 -26.45 37.24
CA PHE A 196 7.07 -27.87 37.01
C PHE A 196 8.55 -28.22 37.22
N GLU A 197 9.48 -27.39 36.72
CA GLU A 197 10.93 -27.55 36.95
C GLU A 197 11.28 -27.53 38.44
N HIS A 198 10.74 -26.57 39.21
CA HIS A 198 10.96 -26.50 40.65
C HIS A 198 10.38 -27.71 41.40
N LEU A 199 9.21 -28.22 40.99
CA LEU A 199 8.63 -29.43 41.56
C LEU A 199 9.47 -30.67 41.25
N GLU A 200 10.03 -30.77 40.04
CA GLU A 200 10.97 -31.84 39.71
C GLU A 200 12.25 -31.78 40.53
N GLU A 201 12.84 -30.60 40.70
CA GLU A 201 14.03 -30.38 41.53
C GLU A 201 13.75 -30.77 42.98
N ALA A 202 12.61 -30.35 43.54
CA ALA A 202 12.19 -30.74 44.89
C ALA A 202 11.99 -32.27 45.01
N ARG A 203 11.37 -32.92 44.00
CA ARG A 203 11.23 -34.39 43.96
C ARG A 203 12.59 -35.09 43.90
N LYS A 204 13.53 -34.58 43.10
CA LYS A 204 14.90 -35.11 42.99
C LYS A 204 15.65 -34.94 44.31
N ALA A 205 15.51 -33.81 45.01
CA ALA A 205 16.11 -33.57 46.31
C ALA A 205 15.55 -34.51 47.40
N ILE A 206 14.23 -34.65 47.50
CA ILE A 206 13.59 -35.60 48.44
C ILE A 206 14.06 -37.04 48.17
N ARG A 207 14.15 -37.44 46.89
CA ARG A 207 14.65 -38.76 46.52
C ARG A 207 16.12 -38.94 46.92
N ALA A 208 16.96 -37.93 46.73
CA ALA A 208 18.36 -37.96 47.15
C ALA A 208 18.51 -38.08 48.68
N GLU A 209 17.71 -37.35 49.45
CA GLU A 209 17.66 -37.46 50.91
C GLU A 209 17.20 -38.85 51.37
N GLN A 210 16.21 -39.44 50.69
CA GLN A 210 15.74 -40.79 51.00
C GLN A 210 16.76 -41.88 50.66
N ILE A 211 17.55 -41.71 49.59
CA ILE A 211 18.68 -42.59 49.26
C ILE A 211 19.78 -42.44 50.32
N GLN A 212 20.08 -41.21 50.75
CA GLN A 212 21.08 -40.94 51.80
C GLN A 212 20.66 -41.47 53.17
N ALA A 213 19.36 -41.45 53.49
CA ALA A 213 18.78 -42.04 54.70
C ALA A 213 18.67 -43.58 54.64
N GLY A 214 19.06 -44.21 53.53
CA GLY A 214 19.09 -45.67 53.38
C GLY A 214 17.72 -46.34 53.18
N LEU A 215 16.67 -45.57 52.85
CA LEU A 215 15.32 -46.11 52.60
C LEU A 215 15.12 -46.54 51.13
N LEU A 216 15.99 -46.14 50.20
CA LEU A 216 15.90 -46.43 48.76
C LEU A 216 17.26 -46.90 48.19
N ASP A 217 17.25 -47.99 47.41
CA ASP A 217 18.43 -48.60 46.77
C ASP A 217 18.78 -47.88 45.44
N PRO A 218 20.02 -47.37 45.26
CA PRO A 218 20.43 -46.62 44.06
C PRO A 218 20.44 -47.43 42.75
N GLY A 219 20.31 -48.77 42.81
CA GLY A 219 20.34 -49.66 41.63
C GLY A 219 19.02 -49.82 40.87
N LYS A 220 17.87 -49.43 41.42
CA LYS A 220 16.60 -49.41 40.68
C LYS A 220 16.41 -48.05 40.00
N GLY A 221 17.10 -47.88 38.87
CA GLY A 221 16.78 -46.81 37.93
C GLY A 221 15.32 -46.94 37.51
N VAL A 222 14.55 -45.87 37.70
CA VAL A 222 13.19 -45.74 37.18
C VAL A 222 13.31 -45.78 35.66
N GLU A 223 12.96 -46.91 35.06
CA GLU A 223 12.61 -46.97 33.64
C GLU A 223 11.54 -45.89 33.40
N THR A 224 11.80 -45.08 32.39
CA THR A 224 10.88 -44.09 31.82
C THR A 224 9.48 -44.69 31.69
N ASP A 225 8.56 -44.28 32.57
CA ASP A 225 7.14 -44.64 32.58
C ASP A 225 6.38 -43.85 31.49
N ASP A 226 6.99 -43.70 30.31
CA ASP A 226 6.43 -43.03 29.13
C ASP A 226 5.47 -43.95 28.33
N ASP A 227 5.59 -45.28 28.50
CA ASP A 227 4.81 -46.25 27.73
C ASP A 227 3.43 -46.58 28.35
N LYS A 228 3.14 -46.12 29.57
CA LYS A 228 1.90 -46.50 30.28
C LYS A 228 0.65 -45.75 29.83
N TYR A 229 0.80 -44.60 29.17
CA TYR A 229 -0.33 -43.76 28.75
C TYR A 229 -0.71 -43.95 27.27
N ALA A 230 0.01 -44.77 26.51
CA ALA A 230 -0.29 -45.01 25.09
C ALA A 230 -1.46 -45.98 24.87
N GLU A 231 -1.82 -46.81 25.85
CA GLU A 231 -2.78 -47.91 25.66
C GLU A 231 -4.26 -47.49 25.84
N ASP A 232 -4.53 -46.35 26.50
CA ASP A 232 -5.90 -45.89 26.81
C ASP A 232 -6.49 -44.92 25.76
N ALA A 233 -5.73 -44.55 24.72
CA ALA A 233 -6.15 -43.55 23.72
C ALA A 233 -6.92 -44.11 22.51
N ASP A 234 -6.89 -45.43 22.27
CA ASP A 234 -7.50 -46.07 21.08
C ASP A 234 -8.88 -46.73 21.36
N MET A 235 -9.53 -46.39 22.47
CA MET A 235 -10.87 -46.89 22.82
C MET A 235 -11.89 -45.74 22.90
N ALA A 236 -12.17 -45.08 21.77
CA ALA A 236 -13.39 -44.30 21.55
C ALA A 236 -13.72 -44.13 20.05
#